data_AF-A0A2P5AIR5-F1
#
_entry.id   AF-A0A2P5AIR5-F1
#
_cell.length_a   1.000
_cell.length_b   1.000
_cell.length_c   1.000
_cell.angle_alpha   90.00
_cell.angle_beta   90.00
_cell.angle_gamma   90.00
#
_symmetry.space_group_name_H-M   'P 1'
#
loop_
_entity.id
_entity.type
_entity.pdbx_description
1 polymer ?
#
loop_
_entity_poly.entity_id
_entity_poly.type
_entity_poly.pdbx_seq_one_letter_code
_entity_poly.pdbx_strand_id
1 'polypeptide(L)' 'MRMKLDRISDLQENVTDKIISLLPIQYAVRTSLLSSKWRYKWTMLPELVFDFWSLLFSSQGD' A
#
# COMPACT_ATOMS: atom_id res chain seq x y z
N MET A 1 8.55 -13.07 -24.04
CA MET A 1 8.16 -11.88 -23.25
C MET A 1 8.46 -12.19 -21.79
N ARG A 2 9.51 -11.62 -21.18
CA ARG A 2 9.75 -11.82 -19.74
C ARG A 2 8.66 -11.06 -19.00
N MET A 3 7.62 -11.75 -18.55
CA MET A 3 6.82 -11.20 -17.45
C MET A 3 7.82 -11.00 -16.30
N LYS A 4 8.09 -9.74 -15.95
CA LYS A 4 8.92 -9.41 -14.80
C LYS A 4 8.29 -10.16 -13.63
N LEU A 5 8.93 -11.23 -13.17
CA LEU A 5 8.47 -12.05 -12.06
C LEU A 5 8.25 -11.07 -10.90
N ASP A 6 6.99 -10.83 -10.62
CA ASP A 6 6.57 -9.97 -9.55
C ASP A 6 6.81 -10.77 -8.27
N ARG A 7 8.06 -10.74 -7.77
CA ARG A 7 8.51 -11.52 -6.60
C ARG A 7 7.66 -11.22 -5.36
N ILE A 8 7.00 -10.06 -5.37
CA ILE A 8 6.10 -9.59 -4.33
C ILE A 8 4.72 -10.27 -4.46
N SER A 9 4.32 -10.69 -5.66
CA SER A 9 3.12 -11.51 -5.91
C SER A 9 3.25 -12.98 -5.51
N ASP A 10 4.46 -13.47 -5.26
CA ASP A 10 4.75 -14.82 -4.74
C ASP A 10 4.73 -14.87 -3.19
N LEU A 11 4.67 -13.71 -2.52
CA LEU A 11 4.54 -13.65 -1.07
C LEU A 11 3.18 -14.21 -0.64
N GLN A 12 3.15 -14.93 0.48
CA GLN A 12 1.89 -15.37 1.06
C GLN A 12 1.03 -14.17 1.48
N GLU A 13 -0.28 -14.38 1.41
CA GLU A 13 -1.30 -13.35 1.65
C GLU A 13 -1.19 -12.75 3.06
N ASN A 14 -0.98 -13.60 4.06
CA ASN A 14 -0.76 -13.21 5.46
C ASN A 14 0.44 -12.28 5.68
N VAL A 15 1.52 -12.44 4.90
CA VAL A 15 2.71 -11.58 4.99
C VAL A 15 2.43 -10.23 4.36
N THR A 16 1.75 -10.24 3.21
CA THR A 16 1.30 -9.02 2.52
C THR A 16 0.37 -8.20 3.42
N ASP A 17 -0.61 -8.84 4.04
CA ASP A 17 -1.56 -8.18 4.93
C ASP A 17 -0.85 -7.57 6.15
N LYS A 18 0.13 -8.29 6.73
CA LYS A 18 0.98 -7.75 7.81
C LYS A 18 1.79 -6.53 7.36
N ILE A 19 2.46 -6.60 6.21
CA ILE A 19 3.26 -5.48 5.69
C ILE A 19 2.37 -4.25 5.51
N ILE A 20 1.20 -4.42 4.89
CA ILE A 20 0.27 -3.32 4.62
C ILE A 20 -0.30 -2.76 5.93
N SER A 21 -0.60 -3.60 6.94
CA SER A 21 -1.07 -3.14 8.25
C SER A 21 -0.05 -2.33 9.06
N LEU A 22 1.24 -2.47 8.75
CA LEU A 22 2.32 -1.73 9.41
C LEU A 22 2.62 -0.40 8.71
N LEU A 23 2.01 -0.12 7.55
CA LEU A 23 2.26 1.07 6.75
C LEU A 23 1.14 2.10 6.94
N PRO A 24 1.48 3.40 7.08
CA PRO A 24 0.50 4.46 6.94
C PRO A 24 -0.20 4.38 5.58
N ILE A 25 -1.47 4.81 5.51
CA ILE A 25 -2.33 4.60 4.33
C ILE A 25 -1.72 5.12 3.03
N GLN A 26 -1.04 6.27 3.08
CA GLN A 26 -0.36 6.87 1.93
C GLN A 26 0.71 5.94 1.32
N TYR A 27 1.36 5.13 2.14
CA TYR A 27 2.36 4.14 1.69
C TYR A 27 1.70 2.82 1.32
N ALA A 28 0.68 2.40 2.06
CA ALA A 28 -0.12 1.21 1.71
C ALA A 28 -0.69 1.33 0.28
N VAL A 29 -1.27 2.48 -0.08
CA VAL A 29 -1.75 2.74 -1.44
C VAL A 29 -0.61 2.67 -2.46
N ARG A 30 0.59 3.17 -2.15
CA ARG A 30 1.75 3.08 -3.07
C ARG A 30 2.17 1.64 -3.34
N THR A 31 1.98 0.72 -2.38
CA THR A 31 2.29 -0.71 -2.60
C THR A 31 1.39 -1.37 -3.65
N SER A 32 0.25 -0.77 -4.00
CA SER A 32 -0.62 -1.22 -5.10
C SER A 32 0.07 -1.22 -6.47
N LEU A 33 1.12 -0.42 -6.64
CA LEU A 33 1.91 -0.32 -7.87
C LEU A 33 2.97 -1.42 -7.98
N LEU A 34 3.34 -2.04 -6.86
CA LEU A 34 4.38 -3.07 -6.82
C LEU A 34 3.88 -4.40 -7.38
N SER A 35 2.59 -4.68 -7.21
CA SER A 35 1.97 -5.91 -7.68
C SER A 35 0.48 -5.75 -7.97
N SER A 36 0.03 -6.37 -9.05
CA SER A 36 -1.40 -6.45 -9.37
C SER A 36 -2.21 -7.18 -8.30
N LYS A 37 -1.59 -8.11 -7.54
CA LYS A 37 -2.21 -8.78 -6.38
C LYS A 37 -2.33 -7.87 -5.16
N TRP A 38 -1.42 -6.90 -5.00
CA TRP A 38 -1.38 -6.01 -3.83
C TRP A 38 -2.35 -4.83 -3.97
N ARG A 39 -2.83 -4.57 -5.19
CA ARG A 39 -3.69 -3.43 -5.53
C ARG A 39 -4.94 -3.28 -4.67
N TYR A 40 -5.53 -4.38 -4.22
CA TYR A 40 -6.78 -4.38 -3.45
C TYR A 40 -6.58 -4.80 -1.99
N LYS A 41 -5.32 -4.89 -1.53
CA LYS A 41 -5.03 -5.36 -0.18
C LYS A 41 -5.19 -4.28 0.89
N TRP A 42 -4.81 -3.04 0.56
CA TRP A 42 -4.97 -1.89 1.45
C TRP A 42 -6.44 -1.54 1.72
N THR A 43 -7.39 -1.94 0.86
CA THR A 43 -8.82 -1.64 1.05
C THR A 43 -9.47 -2.49 2.15
N MET A 44 -8.82 -3.59 2.56
CA MET A 44 -9.30 -4.45 3.64
C MET A 44 -8.76 -4.03 5.03
N LEU A 45 -7.92 -2.99 5.11
CA LEU A 45 -7.41 -2.51 6.38
C LEU A 45 -8.51 -1.79 7.18
N PRO A 46 -8.79 -2.19 8.43
CA PRO A 46 -9.82 -1.56 9.26
C PRO A 46 -9.41 -0.20 9.82
N GLU A 47 -8.11 0.08 9.95
CA GLU A 47 -7.60 1.35 10.49
C GLU A 47 -7.06 2.24 9.37
N LEU A 48 -7.98 2.99 8.77
CA LEU A 48 -7.66 4.06 7.83
C LEU A 48 -7.20 5.29 8.62
N VAL A 49 -5.97 5.25 9.14
CA VAL A 49 -5.39 6.39 9.86
C VAL A 49 -4.98 7.44 8.83
N PHE A 50 -5.81 8.47 8.69
CA PHE A 50 -5.44 9.70 8.00
C PHE A 50 -4.62 10.56 8.97
N ASP A 51 -3.31 10.58 8.78
CA ASP A 51 -2.48 11.59 9.44
C ASP A 51 -2.92 12.98 8.97
N PHE A 52 -3.60 13.71 9.85
CA PHE A 52 -4.10 15.06 9.59
C PHE A 52 -2.97 16.00 9.12
N TRP A 53 -1.76 15.79 9.64
CA TRP A 53 -0.55 16.48 9.21
C TRP A 53 -0.24 16.27 7.72
N SER A 54 -0.37 15.04 7.21
CA SER A 54 -0.13 14.71 5.81
C SER A 54 -1.10 15.42 4.85
N LEU A 55 -2.34 15.65 5.28
CA LEU A 55 -3.33 16.41 4.51
C LEU A 55 -3.01 17.91 4.49
N LEU A 56 -2.54 18.46 5.61
CA LEU A 56 -2.21 19.87 5.73
C LEU A 56 -0.95 20.25 4.92
N PHE A 57 0.07 19.39 4.90
CA PHE A 57 1.27 19.63 4.09
C PHE A 57 1.05 19.43 2.58
N SER A 58 0.04 18.64 2.20
CA SER A 58 -0.35 18.50 0.79
C SER A 58 -1.07 19.75 0.26
N SER A 59 -1.65 20.57 1.16
CA SER A 59 -2.34 21.82 0.85
C SER A 59 -1.42 23.04 0.81
N GLN A 60 -0.19 22.94 1.29
CA GLN A 60 0.75 24.07 1.42
C GLN A 60 1.93 23.91 0.46
N GLY A 61 1.63 23.56 -0.79
CA GLY A 61 2.61 23.39 -1.86
C GLY A 61 2.07 23.91 -3.19
N ASP A 62 1.80 25.21 -3.24
CA ASP A 62 1.74 26.04 -4.46
C ASP A 62 2.67 27.24 -4.27
#